data_AF-A0A8H7Y0T8-F1
#
_entry.id   AF-A0A8H7Y0T8-F1
#
_cell.length_a   1.000
_cell.length_b   1.000
_cell.length_c   1.000
_cell.angle_alpha   90.00
_cell.angle_beta   90.00
_cell.angle_gamma   90.00
#
_symmetry.space_group_name_H-M   'P 1'
#
loop_
_entity.id
_entity.type
_entity.pdbx_description
1 polymer ?
#
loop_
_entity_poly.entity_id
_entity_poly.type
_entity_poly.pdbx_seq_one_letter_code
_entity_poly.pdbx_strand_id
1 'polypeptide(L)'
;MPPTVATKSYDWTYTTMYTGHQESGQAEPVAWSAADPEDPSNAIPMAELSRPDPILFYAEIPLFEDELHDNGSSSVLVRIRVMPTCFFILSRFTLRVDNVLFRTYDTRIYHSFASSTPLIVREKAGWEAPYERVQRYLPKREDMTPLTDPTFIAKILTELPKQVSQREGAKTGWRGMGSRVEIARLPVSSA
;
A
#
# COMPACT_ATOMS: atom_id res chain seq x y z
N MET A 1 -15.66 35.29 -2.96
CA MET A 1 -15.61 34.11 -3.86
C MET A 1 -14.86 33.01 -3.13
N PRO A 2 -15.34 31.75 -3.16
CA PRO A 2 -14.55 30.63 -2.65
C PRO A 2 -13.24 30.51 -3.45
N PRO A 3 -12.13 30.13 -2.82
CA PRO A 3 -10.85 29.97 -3.51
C PRO A 3 -10.97 28.88 -4.59
N THR A 4 -10.75 29.24 -5.85
CA THR A 4 -10.70 28.29 -6.95
C THR A 4 -9.34 27.58 -6.94
N VAL A 5 -9.36 26.26 -6.77
CA VAL A 5 -8.16 25.43 -6.92
C VAL A 5 -8.01 25.08 -8.40
N ALA A 6 -6.79 25.18 -8.95
CA ALA A 6 -6.53 24.78 -10.32
C ALA A 6 -6.91 23.29 -10.52
N THR A 7 -7.83 23.03 -11.44
CA THR A 7 -8.25 21.67 -11.79
C THR A 7 -7.06 20.93 -12.37
N LYS A 8 -6.57 19.90 -11.66
CA LYS A 8 -5.58 18.98 -12.22
C LYS A 8 -6.24 18.25 -13.39
N SER A 9 -5.58 18.21 -14.55
CA SER A 9 -6.06 17.41 -15.68
C SER A 9 -6.16 15.94 -15.26
N TYR A 10 -7.28 15.30 -15.58
CA TYR A 10 -7.43 13.86 -15.36
C TYR A 10 -6.41 13.10 -16.21
N ASP A 11 -5.66 12.18 -15.60
CA ASP A 11 -4.54 11.48 -16.24
C ASP A 11 -4.86 10.04 -16.68
N TRP A 12 -6.11 9.60 -16.53
CA TRP A 12 -6.60 8.27 -16.93
C TRP A 12 -5.87 7.07 -16.31
N THR A 13 -5.04 7.30 -15.27
CA THR A 13 -4.28 6.21 -14.63
C THR A 13 -5.05 5.52 -13.50
N TYR A 14 -6.24 6.01 -13.15
CA TYR A 14 -7.04 5.54 -12.02
C TYR A 14 -6.27 5.49 -10.69
N THR A 15 -5.25 6.36 -10.55
CA THR A 15 -4.40 6.36 -9.37
C THR A 15 -5.20 6.66 -8.12
N THR A 16 -5.13 5.72 -7.17
CA THR A 16 -5.83 5.83 -5.90
C THR A 16 -4.86 5.78 -4.74
N MET A 17 -5.18 6.55 -3.71
CA MET A 17 -4.55 6.50 -2.38
C MET A 17 -5.57 6.01 -1.35
N TYR A 18 -6.52 5.17 -1.80
CA TYR A 18 -7.61 4.67 -0.97
C TYR A 18 -7.08 3.72 0.10
N THR A 19 -7.48 3.97 1.35
CA THR A 19 -6.93 3.31 2.55
C THR A 19 -7.98 2.47 3.29
N GLY A 20 -9.08 2.15 2.63
CA GLY A 20 -10.28 1.64 3.28
C GLY A 20 -11.20 2.75 3.78
N HIS A 21 -12.45 2.41 4.01
CA HIS A 21 -13.44 3.24 4.71
C HIS A 21 -14.18 2.39 5.74
N GLN A 22 -14.79 3.06 6.71
CA GLN A 22 -15.76 2.46 7.62
C GLN A 22 -17.15 2.53 6.97
N GLU A 23 -17.93 1.46 7.07
CA GLU A 23 -19.27 1.41 6.52
C GLU A 23 -20.21 2.38 7.27
N SER A 24 -21.02 3.12 6.50
CA SER A 24 -22.01 4.04 7.04
C SER A 24 -23.06 3.28 7.86
N GLY A 25 -23.20 3.62 9.15
CA GLY A 25 -24.21 3.02 10.03
C GLY A 25 -23.65 2.08 11.12
N GLN A 26 -22.34 1.88 11.19
CA GLN A 26 -21.70 1.25 12.35
C GLN A 26 -21.46 2.27 13.48
N ALA A 27 -21.40 1.77 14.73
CA ALA A 27 -21.08 2.55 15.93
C ALA A 27 -19.75 3.31 15.79
N GLU A 28 -19.62 4.38 16.58
CA GLU A 28 -18.50 5.33 16.73
C GLU A 28 -17.35 5.26 15.69
N PRO A 29 -17.02 6.36 15.00
CA PRO A 29 -15.96 6.37 14.00
C PRO A 29 -14.62 5.90 14.59
N VAL A 30 -13.90 5.04 13.86
CA VAL A 30 -12.56 4.61 14.26
C VAL A 30 -11.62 5.82 14.27
N ALA A 31 -11.19 6.21 15.47
CA ALA A 31 -10.28 7.33 15.67
C ALA A 31 -8.83 6.90 15.37
N TRP A 32 -8.33 7.32 14.20
CA TRP A 32 -6.94 7.13 13.81
C TRP A 32 -6.07 8.28 14.33
N SER A 33 -4.92 7.94 14.93
CA SER A 33 -3.87 8.90 15.29
C SER A 33 -2.55 8.51 14.66
N ALA A 34 -1.62 9.47 14.54
CA ALA A 34 -0.27 9.17 14.09
C ALA A 34 0.41 8.22 15.08
N ALA A 35 1.12 7.22 14.56
CA ALA A 35 1.95 6.33 15.37
C ALA A 35 3.10 7.12 16.00
N ASP A 36 3.44 6.80 17.26
CA ASP A 36 4.70 7.24 17.86
C ASP A 36 5.85 6.40 17.27
N PRO A 37 6.84 7.01 16.57
CA PRO A 37 7.97 6.28 16.00
C PRO A 37 8.87 5.61 17.04
N GLU A 38 8.86 6.09 18.29
CA GLU A 38 9.70 5.55 19.37
C GLU A 38 9.06 4.34 20.08
N ASP A 39 7.79 4.05 19.79
CA ASP A 39 7.05 2.92 20.34
C ASP A 39 6.94 1.78 19.32
N PRO A 40 7.69 0.66 19.50
CA PRO A 40 7.67 -0.46 18.58
C PRO A 40 6.30 -1.13 18.43
N SER A 41 5.39 -0.98 19.40
CA SER A 41 4.05 -1.54 19.33
C SER A 41 3.17 -0.86 18.28
N ASN A 42 3.55 0.35 17.84
CA ASN A 42 2.86 1.10 16.80
C ASN A 42 3.35 0.77 15.39
N ALA A 43 4.30 -0.16 15.24
CA ALA A 43 4.82 -0.62 13.94
C ALA A 43 4.32 -2.03 13.63
N ILE A 44 4.29 -2.39 12.33
CA ILE A 44 3.95 -3.74 11.91
C ILE A 44 5.16 -4.66 12.16
N PRO A 45 5.05 -5.71 12.98
CA PRO A 45 6.15 -6.61 13.26
C PRO A 45 6.39 -7.57 12.08
N MET A 46 7.14 -7.10 11.08
CA MET A 46 7.44 -7.88 9.86
C MET A 46 8.08 -9.25 10.16
N ALA A 47 8.81 -9.36 11.28
CA ALA A 47 9.38 -10.63 11.74
C ALA A 47 8.30 -11.65 12.12
N GLU A 48 7.20 -11.23 12.77
CA GLU A 48 6.08 -12.10 13.10
C GLU A 48 5.38 -12.60 11.83
N LEU A 49 5.16 -11.70 10.86
CA LEU A 49 4.52 -12.04 9.58
C LEU A 49 5.34 -12.95 8.67
N SER A 50 6.65 -13.07 8.94
CA SER A 50 7.57 -13.94 8.20
C SER A 50 7.67 -15.34 8.81
N ARG A 51 7.09 -15.56 10.01
CA ARG A 51 7.06 -16.88 10.62
C ARG A 51 6.19 -17.83 9.81
N PRO A 52 6.54 -19.13 9.75
CA PRO A 52 5.76 -20.14 9.05
C PRO A 52 4.53 -20.58 9.88
N ASP A 53 3.78 -19.62 10.43
CA ASP A 53 2.56 -19.92 11.17
C ASP A 53 1.44 -20.30 10.17
N PRO A 54 0.53 -21.23 10.52
CA PRO A 54 -0.52 -21.69 9.62
C PRO A 54 -1.48 -20.53 9.29
N ILE A 55 -1.80 -20.39 8.01
CA ILE A 55 -2.82 -19.43 7.56
C ILE A 55 -4.19 -20.08 7.76
N LEU A 56 -4.95 -19.58 8.73
CA LEU A 56 -6.30 -20.07 9.04
C LEU A 56 -7.32 -19.57 8.02
N PHE A 57 -7.11 -18.37 7.47
CA PHE A 57 -7.93 -17.78 6.42
C PHE A 57 -7.06 -16.98 5.45
N TYR A 58 -7.33 -17.17 4.15
CA TYR A 58 -6.74 -16.41 3.07
C TYR A 58 -7.83 -15.94 2.11
N ALA A 59 -7.75 -14.68 1.69
CA ALA A 59 -8.54 -14.18 0.57
C ALA A 59 -7.70 -13.25 -0.29
N GLU A 60 -7.95 -13.29 -1.60
CA GLU A 60 -7.42 -12.37 -2.59
C GLU A 60 -8.59 -11.79 -3.37
N ILE A 61 -8.75 -10.47 -3.30
CA ILE A 61 -9.94 -9.77 -3.78
C ILE A 61 -9.48 -8.63 -4.72
N PRO A 62 -9.64 -8.77 -6.05
CA PRO A 62 -9.40 -7.68 -6.97
C PRO A 62 -10.54 -6.65 -6.82
N LEU A 63 -10.19 -5.37 -6.69
CA LEU A 63 -11.18 -4.29 -6.67
C LEU A 63 -11.43 -3.71 -8.05
N PHE A 64 -10.37 -3.45 -8.81
CA PHE A 64 -10.44 -3.10 -10.22
C PHE A 64 -9.13 -3.42 -10.93
N GLU A 65 -9.21 -3.51 -12.25
CA GLU A 65 -8.09 -3.64 -13.17
C GLU A 65 -8.44 -2.93 -14.49
N ASP A 66 -7.46 -2.27 -15.10
CA ASP A 66 -7.57 -1.57 -16.38
C ASP A 66 -6.22 -1.65 -17.12
N GLU A 67 -6.25 -1.88 -18.44
CA GLU A 67 -5.05 -2.04 -19.28
C GLU A 67 -4.57 -0.71 -19.92
N LEU A 68 -5.17 0.42 -19.53
CA LEU A 68 -4.82 1.77 -20.00
C LEU A 68 -4.83 1.89 -21.54
N HIS A 69 -5.79 1.22 -22.19
CA HIS A 69 -5.84 1.09 -23.65
C HIS A 69 -4.52 0.55 -24.23
N ASP A 70 -4.03 -0.57 -23.69
CA ASP A 70 -2.78 -1.23 -24.07
C ASP A 70 -1.49 -0.42 -23.81
N ASN A 71 -1.55 0.64 -22.98
CA ASN A 71 -0.39 1.46 -22.61
C ASN A 71 0.16 1.13 -21.22
N GLY A 72 -0.27 0.02 -20.61
CA GLY A 72 0.25 -0.43 -19.34
C GLY A 72 -0.77 -1.24 -18.55
N SER A 73 -0.89 -0.94 -17.26
CA SER A 73 -1.86 -1.59 -16.38
C SER A 73 -2.06 -0.78 -15.10
N SER A 74 -3.29 -0.72 -14.61
CA SER A 74 -3.66 -0.10 -13.33
C SER A 74 -4.59 -1.03 -12.58
N SER A 75 -4.21 -1.46 -11.38
CA SER A 75 -5.02 -2.40 -10.62
C SER A 75 -4.91 -2.20 -9.11
N VAL A 76 -5.96 -2.63 -8.40
CA VAL A 76 -5.96 -2.73 -6.93
C VAL A 76 -6.32 -4.15 -6.52
N LEU A 77 -5.42 -4.77 -5.75
CA LEU A 77 -5.58 -6.11 -5.21
C LEU A 77 -5.51 -6.08 -3.68
N VAL A 78 -6.50 -6.67 -3.02
CA VAL A 78 -6.51 -6.82 -1.55
C VAL A 78 -6.22 -8.27 -1.19
N ARG A 79 -5.17 -8.49 -0.38
CA ARG A 79 -4.83 -9.78 0.20
C ARG A 79 -5.07 -9.77 1.70
N ILE A 80 -5.79 -10.76 2.20
CA ILE A 80 -6.12 -10.95 3.61
C ILE A 80 -5.48 -12.25 4.08
N ARG A 81 -4.76 -12.19 5.20
CA ARG A 81 -4.19 -13.36 5.88
C ARG A 81 -4.60 -13.31 7.35
N VAL A 82 -5.15 -14.40 7.86
CA VAL A 82 -5.43 -14.56 9.29
C VAL A 82 -4.62 -15.73 9.81
N MET A 83 -3.85 -15.48 10.87
CA MET A 83 -3.03 -16.44 11.59
C MET A 83 -3.61 -16.61 13.01
N PRO A 84 -3.18 -17.60 13.79
CA PRO A 84 -3.67 -17.78 15.16
C PRO A 84 -3.44 -16.56 16.07
N THR A 85 -2.37 -15.79 15.89
CA THR A 85 -1.99 -14.67 16.76
C THR A 85 -2.25 -13.28 16.18
N CYS A 86 -2.59 -13.17 14.90
CA CYS A 86 -2.78 -11.88 14.24
C CYS A 86 -3.57 -11.99 12.94
N PHE A 87 -4.02 -10.86 12.41
CA PHE A 87 -4.36 -10.74 11.00
C PHE A 87 -3.50 -9.68 10.30
N PHE A 88 -3.35 -9.85 8.99
CA PHE A 88 -2.67 -8.91 8.11
C PHE A 88 -3.44 -8.72 6.81
N ILE A 89 -3.67 -7.47 6.43
CA ILE A 89 -4.31 -7.09 5.18
C ILE A 89 -3.34 -6.22 4.40
N LEU A 90 -3.15 -6.53 3.12
CA LEU A 90 -2.43 -5.71 2.15
C LEU A 90 -3.38 -5.32 1.02
N SER A 91 -3.76 -4.05 0.96
CA SER A 91 -4.34 -3.45 -0.24
C SER A 91 -3.21 -2.80 -1.04
N ARG A 92 -2.97 -3.29 -2.27
CA ARG A 92 -1.92 -2.77 -3.14
C ARG A 92 -2.54 -2.23 -4.42
N PHE A 93 -2.35 -0.94 -4.64
CA PHE A 93 -2.47 -0.34 -5.96
C PHE A 93 -1.14 -0.52 -6.72
N THR A 94 -1.22 -1.01 -7.96
CA THR A 94 -0.06 -1.11 -8.87
C THR A 94 -0.42 -0.43 -10.18
N LEU A 95 0.44 0.49 -10.60
CA LEU A 95 0.36 1.16 -11.89
C LEU A 95 1.68 0.98 -12.63
N ARG A 96 1.55 0.58 -13.87
CA ARG A 96 2.58 0.58 -14.89
C ARG A 96 2.04 1.40 -16.04
N VAL A 97 2.81 2.39 -16.47
CA VAL A 97 2.62 3.04 -17.76
C VAL A 97 3.86 2.73 -18.58
N ASP A 98 3.67 1.99 -19.67
CA ASP A 98 4.78 1.42 -20.42
C ASP A 98 5.72 2.50 -20.94
N ASN A 99 7.02 2.29 -20.73
CA ASN A 99 8.10 3.23 -21.05
C ASN A 99 8.01 4.60 -20.34
N VAL A 100 7.09 4.79 -19.39
CA VAL A 100 6.91 6.05 -18.65
C VAL A 100 7.28 5.88 -17.18
N LEU A 101 6.49 5.14 -16.40
CA LEU A 101 6.71 4.99 -14.96
C LEU A 101 6.08 3.74 -14.35
N PHE A 102 6.53 3.43 -13.15
CA PHE A 102 5.84 2.55 -12.21
C PHE A 102 5.42 3.31 -10.98
N ARG A 103 4.29 2.91 -10.39
CA ARG A 103 3.76 3.46 -9.15
C ARG A 103 3.12 2.34 -8.33
N THR A 104 3.38 2.32 -7.03
CA THR A 104 2.77 1.40 -6.08
C THR A 104 2.27 2.18 -4.88
N TYR A 105 1.06 1.88 -4.41
CA TYR A 105 0.53 2.40 -3.15
C TYR A 105 0.01 1.25 -2.30
N ASP A 106 0.69 0.99 -1.19
CA ASP A 106 0.31 -0.06 -0.24
C ASP A 106 -0.41 0.56 0.96
N THR A 107 -1.55 -0.02 1.31
CA THR A 107 -2.16 0.12 2.64
C THR A 107 -2.08 -1.23 3.34
N ARG A 108 -1.30 -1.29 4.42
CA ARG A 108 -1.10 -2.47 5.26
C ARG A 108 -1.85 -2.27 6.55
N ILE A 109 -2.70 -3.23 6.94
CA ILE A 109 -3.41 -3.21 8.20
C ILE A 109 -3.02 -4.45 8.99
N TYR A 110 -2.62 -4.26 10.24
CA TYR A 110 -2.16 -5.29 11.14
C TYR A 110 -2.87 -5.18 12.48
N HIS A 111 -3.18 -6.32 13.08
CA HIS A 111 -3.65 -6.41 14.45
C HIS A 111 -3.20 -7.74 15.06
N SER A 112 -2.67 -7.67 16.27
CA SER A 112 -2.31 -8.86 17.06
C SER A 112 -3.44 -9.22 18.01
N PHE A 113 -3.87 -10.47 17.97
CA PHE A 113 -4.79 -11.09 18.94
C PHE A 113 -4.09 -11.44 20.26
N ALA A 114 -2.77 -11.55 20.26
CA ALA A 114 -1.98 -11.88 21.45
C ALA A 114 -1.64 -10.66 22.32
N SER A 115 -1.79 -9.45 21.79
CA SER A 115 -1.53 -8.21 22.52
C SER A 115 -2.63 -7.94 23.55
N SER A 116 -2.22 -7.59 24.78
CA SER A 116 -3.15 -7.15 25.83
C SER A 116 -3.79 -5.79 25.52
N THR A 117 -3.17 -4.98 24.66
CA THR A 117 -3.72 -3.72 24.17
C THR A 117 -4.27 -3.94 22.77
N PRO A 118 -5.59 -3.83 22.55
CA PRO A 118 -6.18 -4.08 21.25
C PRO A 118 -5.94 -2.88 20.33
N LEU A 119 -4.84 -2.95 19.58
CA LEU A 119 -4.35 -1.89 18.70
C LEU A 119 -4.39 -2.37 17.24
N ILE A 120 -4.92 -1.54 16.35
CA ILE A 120 -4.81 -1.74 14.91
C ILE A 120 -3.74 -0.76 14.39
N VAL A 121 -2.77 -1.30 13.66
CA VAL A 121 -1.74 -0.52 12.98
C VAL A 121 -2.09 -0.45 11.49
N ARG A 122 -2.10 0.75 10.92
CA ARG A 122 -2.25 1.01 9.48
C ARG A 122 -1.03 1.74 8.94
N GLU A 123 -0.27 1.06 8.10
CA GLU A 123 0.82 1.67 7.34
C GLU A 123 0.35 1.99 5.93
N LYS A 124 0.59 3.21 5.49
CA LYS A 124 0.30 3.70 4.14
C LYS A 124 1.60 4.13 3.51
N ALA A 125 1.91 3.60 2.33
CA ALA A 125 3.15 3.92 1.68
C ALA A 125 3.03 3.93 0.16
N GLY A 126 3.53 5.00 -0.46
CA GLY A 126 3.58 5.15 -1.91
C GLY A 126 5.01 5.25 -2.42
N TRP A 127 5.23 4.61 -3.57
CA TRP A 127 6.48 4.66 -4.31
C TRP A 127 6.21 4.91 -5.79
N GLU A 128 7.07 5.67 -6.44
CA GLU A 128 7.04 5.95 -7.87
C GLU A 128 8.46 5.97 -8.41
N ALA A 129 8.68 5.47 -9.63
CA ALA A 129 9.96 5.65 -10.32
C ALA A 129 9.75 5.65 -11.85
N PRO A 130 10.64 6.29 -12.62
CA PRO A 130 10.65 6.17 -14.07
C PRO A 130 10.80 4.71 -14.51
N TYR A 131 10.16 4.35 -15.62
CA TYR A 131 10.12 2.97 -16.13
C TYR A 131 11.53 2.37 -16.29
N GLU A 132 12.40 3.12 -16.98
CA GLU A 132 13.79 2.73 -17.21
C GLU A 132 14.56 2.44 -15.92
N ARG A 133 14.18 3.07 -14.80
CA ARG A 133 14.88 2.88 -13.54
C ARG A 133 14.58 1.52 -12.94
N VAL A 134 13.32 1.07 -12.99
CA VAL A 134 12.91 -0.27 -12.55
C VAL A 134 13.44 -1.33 -13.51
N GLN A 135 13.41 -1.06 -14.83
CA GLN A 135 13.94 -1.95 -15.86
C GLN A 135 15.42 -2.32 -15.66
N ARG A 136 16.24 -1.43 -15.08
CA ARG A 136 17.66 -1.70 -14.79
C ARG A 136 17.87 -2.81 -13.75
N TYR A 137 16.84 -3.18 -12.98
CA TYR A 137 16.88 -4.22 -11.97
C TYR A 137 16.37 -5.58 -12.49
N LEU A 138 16.08 -5.69 -13.79
CA LEU A 138 15.73 -6.96 -14.40
C LEU A 138 16.87 -7.98 -14.23
N PRO A 139 16.58 -9.22 -13.80
CA PRO A 139 17.59 -10.29 -13.73
C PRO A 139 18.20 -10.61 -15.09
N LYS A 140 17.39 -10.51 -16.16
CA LYS A 140 17.79 -10.66 -17.56
C LYS A 140 17.21 -9.51 -18.35
N ARG A 141 18.04 -8.74 -19.05
CA ARG A 141 17.60 -7.52 -19.76
C ARG A 141 16.60 -7.76 -20.89
N GLU A 142 16.64 -8.95 -21.48
CA GLU A 142 15.77 -9.35 -22.60
C GLU A 142 14.39 -9.83 -22.11
N ASP A 143 14.28 -10.20 -20.83
CA ASP A 143 13.06 -10.71 -20.22
C ASP A 143 12.31 -9.58 -19.52
N MET A 144 11.26 -9.09 -20.18
CA MET A 144 10.42 -8.00 -19.66
C MET A 144 9.28 -8.49 -18.76
N THR A 145 9.08 -9.80 -18.63
CA THR A 145 7.99 -10.39 -17.83
C THR A 145 7.99 -9.92 -16.37
N PRO A 146 9.13 -9.73 -15.67
CA PRO A 146 9.10 -9.23 -14.30
C PRO A 146 8.47 -7.83 -14.16
N LEU A 147 8.49 -7.01 -15.21
CA LEU A 147 7.85 -5.69 -15.22
C LEU A 147 6.33 -5.75 -15.29
N THR A 148 5.74 -6.94 -15.41
CA THR A 148 4.29 -7.15 -15.31
C THR A 148 3.89 -7.73 -13.95
N ASP A 149 4.85 -8.12 -13.09
CA ASP A 149 4.57 -8.69 -11.77
C ASP A 149 4.51 -7.59 -10.69
N PRO A 150 3.34 -7.37 -10.05
CA PRO A 150 3.18 -6.42 -8.96
C PRO A 150 4.13 -6.66 -7.78
N THR A 151 4.53 -7.92 -7.55
CA THR A 151 5.43 -8.28 -6.46
C THR A 151 6.86 -7.82 -6.76
N PHE A 152 7.36 -8.12 -7.96
CA PHE A 152 8.65 -7.62 -8.45
C PHE A 152 8.69 -6.09 -8.45
N ILE A 153 7.69 -5.43 -9.05
CA ILE A 153 7.63 -3.95 -9.14
C ILE A 153 7.71 -3.34 -7.73
N ALA A 154 6.86 -3.79 -6.81
CA ALA A 154 6.84 -3.26 -5.46
C ALA A 154 8.15 -3.50 -4.70
N LYS A 155 8.77 -4.68 -4.89
CA LYS A 155 10.08 -5.00 -4.31
C LYS A 155 11.13 -3.99 -4.77
N ILE A 156 11.30 -3.82 -6.09
CA ILE A 156 12.31 -2.90 -6.64
C ILE A 156 12.04 -1.46 -6.19
N LEU A 157 10.79 -1.00 -6.23
CA LEU A 157 10.43 0.34 -5.78
C LEU A 157 10.74 0.59 -4.30
N THR A 158 10.59 -0.44 -3.46
CA THR A 158 10.88 -0.39 -2.02
C THR A 158 12.39 -0.41 -1.74
N GLU A 159 13.18 -1.14 -2.54
CA GLU A 159 14.64 -1.24 -2.41
C GLU A 159 15.37 0.00 -2.97
N LEU A 160 14.73 0.77 -3.85
CA LEU A 160 15.27 2.05 -4.32
C LEU A 160 15.45 3.04 -3.16
N PRO A 161 16.47 3.93 -3.21
CA PRO A 161 16.64 4.96 -2.19
C PRO A 161 15.37 5.80 -2.01
N LYS A 162 14.97 6.09 -0.76
CA LYS A 162 13.76 6.88 -0.47
C LYS A 162 13.70 8.22 -1.19
N GLN A 163 14.85 8.87 -1.39
CA GLN A 163 14.95 10.11 -2.17
C GLN A 163 14.46 9.93 -3.62
N VAL A 164 14.74 8.77 -4.21
CA VAL A 164 14.33 8.42 -5.58
C VAL A 164 12.87 8.02 -5.62
N SER A 165 12.47 7.00 -4.85
CA SER A 165 11.15 6.37 -5.02
C SER A 165 10.02 7.00 -4.20
N GLN A 166 10.34 7.74 -3.14
CA GLN A 166 9.35 8.31 -2.22
C GLN A 166 9.39 9.85 -2.12
N ARG A 167 10.27 10.52 -2.87
CA ARG A 167 10.34 11.99 -2.91
C ARG A 167 10.35 12.53 -4.33
N GLU A 168 11.35 12.17 -5.13
CA GLU A 168 11.46 12.64 -6.52
C GLU A 168 10.47 11.95 -7.45
N GLY A 169 10.33 10.63 -7.31
CA GLY A 169 9.46 9.80 -8.14
C GLY A 169 9.85 9.85 -9.62
N ALA A 170 8.83 9.83 -10.48
CA ALA A 170 8.94 10.08 -11.91
C ALA A 170 8.63 11.55 -12.26
N LYS A 171 8.77 12.47 -11.30
CA LYS A 171 8.52 13.92 -11.44
C LYS A 171 7.07 14.26 -11.85
N THR A 172 6.11 13.41 -11.51
CA THR A 172 4.68 13.64 -11.80
C THR A 172 3.99 14.58 -10.81
N GLY A 173 4.64 14.91 -9.69
CA GLY A 173 4.04 15.63 -8.58
C GLY A 173 3.00 14.80 -7.80
N TRP A 174 3.03 13.46 -7.91
CA TRP A 174 2.13 12.59 -7.16
C TRP A 174 2.33 12.73 -5.64
N ARG A 175 1.24 13.04 -4.93
CA ARG A 175 1.25 13.33 -3.49
C ARG A 175 1.20 12.09 -2.60
N GLY A 176 1.01 10.90 -3.19
CA GLY A 176 0.91 9.64 -2.46
C GLY A 176 2.26 9.05 -2.05
N MET A 177 3.37 9.62 -2.53
CA MET A 177 4.71 9.18 -2.18
C MET A 177 5.05 9.42 -0.70
N GLY A 178 5.90 8.54 -0.16
CA GLY A 178 6.28 8.55 1.25
C GLY A 178 5.50 7.52 2.06
N SER A 179 5.82 7.44 3.36
CA SER A 179 5.22 6.47 4.27
C SER A 179 4.66 7.17 5.49
N ARG A 180 3.52 6.69 5.98
CA ARG A 180 2.89 7.13 7.22
C ARG A 180 2.31 5.93 7.94
N VAL A 181 2.47 5.91 9.26
CA VAL A 181 1.88 4.88 10.12
C VAL A 181 0.87 5.55 11.03
N GLU A 182 -0.31 4.97 11.11
CA GLU A 182 -1.41 5.39 11.95
C GLU A 182 -1.86 4.22 12.81
N ILE A 183 -2.37 4.53 13.98
CA ILE A 183 -2.90 3.55 14.91
C ILE A 183 -4.34 3.87 15.27
N ALA A 184 -5.11 2.84 15.55
CA ALA A 184 -6.44 2.95 16.14
C ALA A 184 -6.54 2.00 17.33
N ARG A 185 -6.98 2.53 18.47
CA ARG A 185 -7.24 1.73 19.67
C ARG A 185 -8.66 1.21 19.59
N LEU A 186 -8.82 -0.10 19.74
CA LEU A 186 -10.14 -0.70 19.87
C LEU A 186 -10.62 -0.53 21.31
N PRO A 187 -11.93 -0.33 21.53
CA PRO A 187 -12.48 -0.32 22.87
C PRO A 187 -12.21 -1.66 23.53
N VAL A 188 -11.75 -1.63 24.78
CA VAL A 188 -11.64 -2.85 25.59
C VAL A 188 -13.06 -3.30 25.87
N SER A 189 -13.46 -4.44 25.31
CA SER A 189 -14.75 -5.05 25.68
C SER A 189 -14.63 -5.46 27.15
N SER A 190 -15.31 -4.75 28.02
CA SER A 190 -15.57 -5.19 29.40
C SER A 190 -16.44 -6.44 29.30
N ALA A 191 -15.79 -7.61 29.42
CA ALA A 191 -16.47 -8.88 29.64
C ALA A 191 -17.11 -8.91 31.04
#